data_AF-A0A839ZE27-F1
#
_entry.id   AF-A0A839ZE27-F1
#
_cell.length_a   1.000
_cell.length_b   1.000
_cell.length_c   1.000
_cell.angle_alpha   90.00
_cell.angle_beta   90.00
_cell.angle_gamma   90.00
#
_symmetry.space_group_name_H-M   'P 1'
#
loop_
_entity.id
_entity.type
_entity.pdbx_description
1 polymer ?
#
loop_
_entity_poly.entity_id
_entity_poly.type
_entity_poly.pdbx_seq_one_letter_code
_entity_poly.pdbx_strand_id
1 'polypeptide(L)'
;MADHGTPEYATAAGNDYSEHEGTYHLFTKLTFVSTLSLINFMVSFAIGGANGHWGLFTLGTLASIAGAAVGLASTDGKPKLQFGLLIVLTLALIITS
;
A
#
# COMPACT_ATOMS: atom_id res chain seq x y z
N MET A 1 -1.48 -19.62 36.68
CA MET A 1 -1.28 -19.61 35.22
C MET A 1 -0.46 -20.84 34.92
N ALA A 2 -0.95 -21.75 34.06
CA ALA A 2 -0.20 -22.96 33.72
C ALA A 2 1.12 -22.55 33.06
N ASP A 3 2.22 -23.19 33.45
CA ASP A 3 3.55 -22.97 32.89
C ASP A 3 3.53 -23.45 31.43
N HIS A 4 3.29 -22.51 30.52
CA HIS A 4 3.38 -22.77 29.09
C HIS A 4 4.88 -22.83 28.79
N GLY A 5 5.44 -24.04 28.73
CA GLY A 5 6.85 -24.27 28.47
C GLY A 5 7.38 -23.41 27.31
N THR A 6 8.69 -23.12 27.34
CA THR A 6 9.41 -22.33 26.33
C THR A 6 8.92 -22.66 24.91
N PRO A 7 8.47 -21.68 24.10
CA PRO A 7 7.92 -21.96 22.78
C PRO A 7 8.93 -22.69 21.89
N GLU A 8 8.81 -24.02 21.77
CA GLU A 8 9.67 -24.86 20.91
C GLU A 8 9.28 -24.80 19.43
N TYR A 9 8.27 -24.00 19.07
CA TYR A 9 7.74 -23.95 17.71
C TYR A 9 8.82 -23.69 16.66
N ALA A 10 9.78 -22.79 16.92
CA ALA A 10 10.83 -22.45 15.97
C ALA A 10 11.67 -23.65 15.50
N THR A 11 11.82 -24.69 16.32
CA THR A 11 12.61 -25.91 16.01
C THR A 11 11.79 -27.19 16.00
N ALA A 12 10.46 -27.08 16.12
CA ALA A 12 9.58 -28.24 16.08
C ALA A 12 9.70 -28.95 14.73
N ALA A 13 9.85 -30.27 14.75
CA ALA A 13 9.89 -31.06 13.52
C ALA A 13 8.59 -30.85 12.72
N GLY A 14 8.71 -30.37 11.48
CA GLY A 14 7.57 -30.05 10.62
C GLY A 14 7.10 -28.59 10.65
N ASN A 15 7.75 -27.69 11.42
CA ASN A 15 7.48 -26.26 11.33
C ASN A 15 8.10 -25.66 10.06
N ASP A 16 7.27 -25.19 9.13
CA ASP A 16 7.70 -24.47 7.93
C ASP A 16 7.66 -22.95 8.17
N TYR A 17 8.52 -22.51 9.08
CA TYR A 17 8.59 -21.09 9.46
C TYR A 17 8.99 -20.20 8.28
N SER A 18 9.84 -20.71 7.38
CA SER A 18 10.26 -20.01 6.16
C SER A 18 9.09 -19.62 5.26
N GLU A 19 8.13 -20.52 5.05
CA GLU A 19 6.97 -20.24 4.21
C GLU A 19 6.02 -19.22 4.87
N HIS A 20 5.91 -19.26 6.20
CA HIS A 20 5.17 -18.27 6.97
C HIS A 20 5.78 -16.86 6.86
N GLU A 21 7.10 -16.73 6.93
CA GLU A 21 7.79 -15.46 6.74
C GLU A 21 7.55 -14.88 5.34
N GLY A 22 7.66 -15.71 4.30
CA GLY A 22 7.38 -15.31 2.92
C GLY A 22 5.94 -14.83 2.74
N THR A 23 4.97 -15.57 3.28
CA THR A 23 3.55 -15.19 3.23
C THR A 23 3.28 -13.89 4.00
N TYR A 24 3.87 -13.73 5.19
CA TYR A 24 3.71 -12.52 5.99
C TYR A 24 4.32 -11.28 5.29
N HIS A 25 5.49 -11.45 4.66
CA HIS A 25 6.10 -10.39 3.85
C HIS A 25 5.19 -9.98 2.69
N LEU A 26 4.63 -10.95 1.96
CA LEU A 26 3.68 -10.67 0.87
C LEU A 26 2.43 -9.96 1.37
N PHE A 27 1.84 -10.44 2.46
CA PHE A 27 0.64 -9.86 3.08
C PHE A 27 0.85 -8.41 3.51
N THR A 28 1.95 -8.12 4.21
CA THR A 28 2.27 -6.77 4.68
C THR A 28 2.52 -5.82 3.52
N LYS A 29 3.24 -6.27 2.49
CA LYS A 29 3.45 -5.51 1.24
C LYS A 29 2.14 -5.22 0.51
N LEU A 30 1.28 -6.22 0.31
CA LEU A 30 -0.03 -6.05 -0.32
C LEU A 30 -0.88 -5.04 0.44
N THR A 31 -0.96 -5.18 1.76
CA THR A 31 -1.72 -4.29 2.63
C THR A 31 -1.20 -2.86 2.51
N PHE A 32 0.10 -2.65 2.66
CA PHE A 32 0.68 -1.32 2.68
C PHE A 32 0.53 -0.59 1.33
N VAL A 33 0.86 -1.26 0.22
CA VAL A 33 0.72 -0.70 -1.13
C VAL A 33 -0.76 -0.42 -1.45
N SER A 34 -1.68 -1.33 -1.08
CA SER A 34 -3.10 -1.16 -1.39
C SER A 34 -3.74 -0.04 -0.58
N THR A 35 -3.41 0.10 0.71
CA THR A 35 -3.87 1.21 1.53
C THR A 35 -3.45 2.55 0.95
N LEU A 36 -2.19 2.69 0.55
CA LEU A 36 -1.70 3.93 -0.03
C LEU A 36 -2.28 4.21 -1.42
N SER A 37 -2.55 3.16 -2.21
CA SER A 37 -3.27 3.27 -3.48
C SER A 37 -4.68 3.82 -3.28
N LEU A 38 -5.40 3.33 -2.27
CA LEU A 38 -6.75 3.79 -1.96
C LEU A 38 -6.75 5.26 -1.53
N ILE A 39 -5.78 5.68 -0.72
CA ILE A 39 -5.63 7.09 -0.31
C ILE A 39 -5.42 7.99 -1.54
N ASN A 40 -4.49 7.62 -2.43
CA ASN A 40 -4.25 8.38 -3.66
C ASN A 40 -5.51 8.47 -4.54
N PHE A 41 -6.25 7.37 -4.67
CA PHE A 41 -7.52 7.35 -5.38
C PHE A 41 -8.57 8.28 -4.73
N MET A 42 -8.71 8.26 -3.40
CA MET A 42 -9.65 9.14 -2.69
C MET A 42 -9.30 10.63 -2.85
N VAL A 43 -8.03 11.00 -2.80
CA VAL A 43 -7.59 12.39 -3.04
C VAL A 43 -7.84 12.78 -4.49
N SER A 44 -7.53 11.90 -5.44
CA SER A 44 -7.85 12.09 -6.86
C SER A 44 -9.35 12.28 -7.09
N PHE A 45 -10.18 11.48 -6.40
CA PHE A 45 -11.63 11.58 -6.47
C PHE A 45 -12.15 12.88 -5.87
N ALA A 46 -11.56 13.40 -4.79
CA ALA A 46 -11.90 14.71 -4.26
C ALA A 46 -11.66 15.82 -5.31
N ILE A 47 -10.51 15.78 -6.01
CA ILE A 47 -10.19 16.74 -7.07
C ILE A 47 -11.23 16.74 -8.20
N GLY A 48 -11.57 15.56 -8.73
CA GLY A 48 -12.47 15.48 -9.89
C GLY A 48 -13.94 15.32 -9.55
N GLY A 49 -14.26 14.35 -8.70
CA GLY A 49 -15.63 14.01 -8.34
C GLY A 49 -16.30 15.05 -7.46
N ALA A 50 -15.57 15.66 -6.52
CA ALA A 50 -16.12 16.72 -5.66
C ALA A 50 -15.91 18.13 -6.26
N ASN A 51 -14.71 18.44 -6.76
CA ASN A 51 -14.38 19.81 -7.24
C ASN A 51 -14.54 19.99 -8.76
N GLY A 52 -15.00 18.98 -9.51
CA GLY A 52 -15.32 19.09 -10.94
C GLY A 52 -14.14 18.94 -11.92
N HIS A 53 -12.92 18.70 -11.44
CA HIS A 53 -11.71 18.57 -12.27
C HIS A 53 -11.49 17.13 -12.78
N TRP A 54 -12.44 16.60 -13.56
CA TRP A 54 -12.47 15.19 -13.98
C TRP A 54 -11.20 14.72 -14.72
N GLY A 55 -10.57 15.59 -15.52
CA GLY A 55 -9.32 15.27 -16.20
C GLY A 55 -8.18 14.95 -15.22
N LEU A 56 -8.05 15.74 -14.14
CA LEU A 56 -7.06 15.49 -13.08
C LEU A 56 -7.40 14.21 -12.30
N PHE A 57 -8.68 13.93 -12.06
CA PHE A 57 -9.10 12.67 -11.44
C PHE A 57 -8.70 11.45 -12.27
N THR A 58 -8.90 11.50 -13.60
CA THR A 58 -8.49 10.41 -14.49
C THR A 58 -6.97 10.19 -14.42
N LEU A 59 -6.18 11.26 -14.52
CA LEU A 59 -4.72 11.18 -14.43
C LEU A 59 -4.25 10.66 -13.07
N GLY A 60 -4.80 11.18 -11.96
CA GLY A 60 -4.46 10.74 -10.62
C GLY A 60 -4.84 9.28 -10.36
N THR A 61 -5.95 8.81 -10.92
CA THR A 61 -6.37 7.40 -10.82
C THR A 61 -5.42 6.48 -11.58
N LEU A 62 -5.08 6.83 -12.83
CA LEU A 62 -4.11 6.05 -13.63
C LEU A 62 -2.73 6.02 -12.97
N ALA A 63 -2.26 7.16 -12.46
CA ALA A 63 -1.01 7.24 -11.72
C ALA A 63 -1.03 6.39 -10.43
N SER A 64 -2.17 6.34 -9.74
CA SER A 64 -2.35 5.50 -8.53
C SER A 64 -2.24 4.02 -8.85
N ILE A 65 -2.87 3.56 -9.95
CA ILE A 65 -2.77 2.18 -10.44
C ILE A 65 -1.33 1.85 -10.85
N ALA A 66 -0.67 2.72 -11.61
CA ALA A 66 0.73 2.53 -12.00
C ALA A 66 1.66 2.48 -10.78
N GLY A 67 1.47 3.39 -9.82
CA GLY A 67 2.21 3.39 -8.56
C GLY A 67 1.99 2.13 -7.72
N ALA A 68 0.79 1.57 -7.74
CA ALA A 68 0.47 0.30 -7.08
C ALA A 68 1.22 -0.86 -7.72
N ALA A 69 1.20 -0.95 -9.05
CA ALA A 69 1.93 -1.98 -9.79
C ALA A 69 3.45 -1.91 -9.48
N VAL A 70 4.03 -0.70 -9.47
CA VAL A 70 5.45 -0.50 -9.12
C VAL A 70 5.73 -0.90 -7.67
N GLY A 71 4.86 -0.51 -6.72
CA GLY A 71 5.01 -0.88 -5.31
C GLY A 71 4.90 -2.39 -5.07
N LEU A 72 3.98 -3.06 -5.77
CA LEU A 72 3.83 -4.52 -5.72
C LEU A 72 5.00 -5.26 -6.39
N ALA A 73 5.64 -4.66 -7.39
CA ALA A 73 6.83 -5.23 -8.03
C ALA A 73 8.14 -4.95 -7.26
N SER A 74 8.16 -4.02 -6.30
CA SER A 74 9.41 -3.61 -5.63
C SER A 74 9.97 -4.70 -4.72
N THR A 75 11.29 -4.81 -4.62
CA THR A 75 11.93 -5.82 -3.76
C THR A 75 11.90 -5.46 -2.27
N ASP A 76 11.79 -4.17 -1.95
CA ASP A 76 11.80 -3.65 -0.59
C ASP A 76 10.40 -3.46 0.02
N GLY A 77 9.34 -3.64 -0.77
CA GLY A 77 7.95 -3.40 -0.37
C GLY A 77 7.63 -1.94 -0.03
N LYS A 78 8.51 -0.98 -0.35
CA LYS A 78 8.34 0.43 0.01
C LYS A 78 7.76 1.22 -1.17
N PRO A 79 6.50 1.70 -1.09
CA PRO A 79 5.83 2.38 -2.19
C PRO A 79 6.23 3.86 -2.30
N LYS A 80 7.52 4.14 -2.48
CA LYS A 80 8.08 5.53 -2.52
C LYS A 80 7.40 6.40 -3.57
N LEU A 81 7.13 5.83 -4.75
CA LEU A 81 6.45 6.52 -5.84
C LEU A 81 5.02 6.93 -5.45
N GLN A 82 4.31 6.09 -4.69
CA GLN A 82 2.95 6.41 -4.25
C GLN A 82 2.93 7.48 -3.17
N PHE A 83 3.95 7.56 -2.31
CA PHE A 83 4.09 8.69 -1.39
C PHE A 83 4.38 10.00 -2.13
N GLY A 84 5.26 9.95 -3.13
CA GLY A 84 5.49 11.10 -4.01
C GLY A 84 4.21 11.54 -4.72
N LEU A 85 3.44 10.59 -5.24
CA LEU A 85 2.14 10.85 -5.86
C LEU A 85 1.15 11.46 -4.85
N LEU A 86 1.09 10.95 -3.61
CA LEU A 86 0.22 11.50 -2.58
C LEU A 86 0.51 12.97 -2.34
N ILE A 87 1.77 13.35 -2.20
CA ILE A 87 2.18 14.75 -2.02
C ILE A 87 1.70 15.60 -3.21
N VAL A 88 1.93 15.14 -4.44
CA VAL A 88 1.50 15.86 -5.65
C VAL A 88 -0.03 16.00 -5.71
N LEU A 89 -0.78 14.93 -5.44
CA LEU A 89 -2.23 14.95 -5.45
C LEU A 89 -2.80 15.83 -4.32
N THR A 90 -2.21 15.82 -3.12
CA THR A 90 -2.62 16.70 -2.04
C THR A 90 -2.38 18.17 -2.39
N LEU A 91 -1.24 18.51 -3.01
CA LEU A 91 -0.98 19.87 -3.51
C LEU A 91 -1.97 20.25 -4.62
N ALA A 92 -2.25 19.34 -5.55
CA ALA A 92 -3.23 19.56 -6.59
C ALA A 92 -4.64 19.78 -6.01
N LEU A 93 -5.04 19.01 -4.99
CA LEU A 93 -6.28 19.22 -4.26
C LEU A 93 -6.34 20.63 -3.67
N ILE A 94 -5.32 21.07 -2.94
CA ILE A 94 -5.28 22.41 -2.34
C ILE A 94 -5.45 23.52 -3.40
N ILE A 95 -4.82 23.38 -4.56
CA ILE A 95 -4.88 24.37 -5.64
C ILE A 95 -6.24 24.37 -6.36
N THR A 96 -6.92 23.22 -6.38
CA THR A 96 -8.20 23.02 -7.09
C THR A 96 -9.43 23.02 -6.16
N SER A 97 -9.24 23.37 -4.89
CA SER A 97 -10.31 23.51 -3.89
C SER A 97 -10.90 24.91 -3.86
#